data_AF-A0A927KNF0-F1
#
_entry.id   AF-A0A927KNF0-F1
#
_cell.length_a   1.000
_cell.length_b   1.000
_cell.length_c   1.000
_cell.angle_alpha   90.00
_cell.angle_beta   90.00
_cell.angle_gamma   90.00
#
_symmetry.space_group_name_H-M   'P 1'
#
loop_
_entity.id
_entity.type
_entity.pdbx_description
1 polymer ?
#
loop_
_entity_poly.entity_id
_entity_poly.type
_entity_poly.pdbx_seq_one_letter_code
_entity_poly.pdbx_strand_id
1 'polypeptide(L)'
;MIDIDRERAHWLPRYPGLPRARAMRSFARYWPVLCAAYDAWLNQPHAGYEERLAAFLLREAVVASPLTEAEAGQVFRRVWERIEGEAPPEASPAPA
;
A
#
# COMPACT_ATOMS: atom_id res chain seq x y z
N MET A 1 12.52 12.31 2.85
CA MET A 1 11.96 11.87 4.14
C MET A 1 10.45 11.92 4.02
N ILE A 2 9.75 10.81 4.25
CA ILE A 2 8.28 10.75 4.16
C ILE A 2 7.71 11.37 5.42
N ASP A 3 6.85 12.37 5.25
CA ASP A 3 6.10 13.00 6.34
C ASP A 3 4.80 12.23 6.57
N ILE A 4 4.77 11.42 7.62
CA ILE A 4 3.65 10.53 7.95
C ILE A 4 2.37 11.30 8.29
N ASP A 5 2.47 12.49 8.89
CA ASP A 5 1.29 13.31 9.19
C ASP A 5 0.70 13.91 7.91
N ARG A 6 1.57 14.33 6.99
CA ARG A 6 1.14 14.78 5.65
C ARG A 6 0.49 13.66 4.85
N GLU A 7 1.04 12.45 4.90
CA GLU A 7 0.44 11.30 4.23
C GLU A 7 -0.90 10.92 4.88
N ARG A 8 -0.99 11.00 6.21
CA ARG A 8 -2.26 10.78 6.91
C ARG A 8 -3.33 11.78 6.48
N ALA A 9 -2.98 13.06 6.39
CA ALA A 9 -3.88 14.11 5.91
C ALA A 9 -4.26 13.92 4.44
N HIS A 10 -3.37 13.38 3.61
CA HIS A 10 -3.66 13.02 2.23
C HIS A 10 -4.70 11.89 2.14
N TRP A 11 -4.51 10.82 2.91
CA TRP A 11 -5.35 9.63 2.83
C TRP A 11 -6.70 9.76 3.51
N LEU A 12 -6.81 10.53 4.59
CA LEU A 12 -8.05 10.69 5.34
C LEU A 12 -9.27 11.05 4.48
N PRO A 13 -9.25 12.09 3.61
CA PRO A 13 -10.38 12.39 2.74
C PRO A 13 -10.56 11.38 1.58
N ARG A 14 -9.53 10.58 1.26
CA ARG A 14 -9.53 9.59 0.16
C ARG A 14 -9.90 8.17 0.63
N TYR A 15 -9.92 7.95 1.94
CA TYR A 15 -10.24 6.68 2.57
C TYR A 15 -11.52 6.02 2.04
N PRO A 16 -12.64 6.74 1.81
CA PRO A 16 -13.86 6.12 1.28
C PRO A 16 -13.68 5.42 -0.08
N GLY A 17 -12.67 5.82 -0.86
CA GLY A 17 -12.35 5.21 -2.15
C GLY A 17 -11.35 4.07 -2.08
N LEU A 18 -10.82 3.72 -0.90
CA LEU A 18 -9.86 2.63 -0.73
C LEU A 18 -10.56 1.26 -0.71
N PRO A 19 -9.89 0.18 -1.17
CA PRO A 19 -10.40 -1.18 -1.10
C PRO A 19 -10.85 -1.53 0.32
N ARG A 20 -12.04 -2.14 0.44
CA ARG A 20 -12.65 -2.55 1.72
C ARG A 20 -12.77 -1.46 2.79
N ALA A 21 -12.75 -0.17 2.41
CA ALA A 21 -12.88 0.92 3.38
C ALA A 21 -14.10 0.72 4.31
N ARG A 22 -15.28 0.43 3.75
CA ARG A 22 -16.50 0.15 4.54
C ARG A 22 -16.37 -1.04 5.50
N ALA A 23 -15.68 -2.11 5.09
CA ALA A 23 -15.49 -3.31 5.91
C ALA A 23 -14.53 -3.07 7.09
N MET A 24 -13.55 -2.18 6.90
CA MET A 24 -12.62 -1.74 7.93
C MET A 24 -13.23 -0.78 8.98
N ARG A 25 -14.42 -0.24 8.70
CA ARG A 25 -15.27 0.59 9.58
C ARG A 25 -14.71 1.95 10.02
N SER A 26 -13.40 2.15 10.02
CA SER A 26 -12.80 3.47 10.26
C SER A 26 -11.42 3.62 9.62
N PHE A 27 -11.06 4.86 9.29
CA PHE A 27 -9.72 5.20 8.81
C PHE A 27 -8.64 4.85 9.83
N ALA A 28 -8.90 5.02 11.13
CA ALA A 28 -7.96 4.67 12.18
C ALA A 28 -7.56 3.18 12.17
N ARG A 29 -8.50 2.29 11.82
CA ARG A 29 -8.23 0.84 11.64
C ARG A 29 -7.54 0.53 10.32
N TYR A 30 -7.77 1.35 9.30
CA TYR A 30 -7.12 1.22 8.00
C TYR A 30 -5.68 1.75 7.99
N TRP A 31 -5.41 2.78 8.79
CA TRP A 31 -4.14 3.49 8.80
C TRP A 31 -2.91 2.59 8.95
N PRO A 32 -2.89 1.55 9.82
CA PRO A 32 -1.78 0.62 9.90
C PRO A 32 -1.44 -0.09 8.58
N VAL A 33 -2.43 -0.36 7.72
CA VAL A 33 -2.20 -0.95 6.39
C VAL A 33 -1.44 0.04 5.49
N LEU A 34 -1.80 1.32 5.53
CA LEU A 34 -1.09 2.35 4.76
C LEU A 34 0.34 2.54 5.28
N CYS A 35 0.54 2.57 6.61
CA CYS A 35 1.87 2.60 7.21
C CYS A 35 2.73 1.41 6.74
N ALA A 36 2.17 0.20 6.74
CA ALA A 36 2.87 -1.00 6.28
C ALA A 36 3.34 -0.90 4.82
N ALA A 37 2.61 -0.19 3.96
CA ALA A 37 3.05 0.06 2.57
C ALA A 37 4.24 1.02 2.51
N TYR A 38 4.22 2.12 3.28
CA TYR A 38 5.37 3.03 3.40
C TYR A 38 6.59 2.34 4.00
N ASP A 39 6.39 1.50 5.02
CA ASP A 39 7.47 0.72 5.63
C ASP A 39 8.08 -0.28 4.63
N ALA A 40 7.26 -0.94 3.81
CA ALA A 40 7.77 -1.82 2.75
C ALA A 40 8.61 -1.04 1.72
N TRP A 41 8.18 0.17 1.36
CA TRP A 41 8.94 1.04 0.45
C TRP A 41 10.26 1.53 1.06
N LEU A 42 10.24 1.97 2.33
CA LEU A 42 11.41 2.53 3.02
C LEU A 42 12.48 1.47 3.38
N ASN A 43 12.06 0.26 3.73
CA ASN A 43 12.98 -0.77 4.22
C ASN A 43 13.80 -1.46 3.12
N GLN A 44 13.45 -1.28 1.85
CA GLN A 44 14.12 -1.95 0.73
C GLN A 44 14.45 -0.97 -0.41
N PRO A 45 15.40 -0.03 -0.23
CA PRO A 45 15.64 1.08 -1.17
C PRO A 45 16.05 0.63 -2.59
N HIS A 46 16.61 -0.56 -2.74
CA HIS A 46 17.02 -1.10 -4.06
C HIS A 46 16.04 -2.10 -4.67
N ALA A 47 15.00 -2.49 -3.93
CA ALA A 47 14.03 -3.47 -4.38
C ALA A 47 13.02 -2.87 -5.36
N GLY A 48 12.61 -3.69 -6.34
CA GLY A 48 11.56 -3.34 -7.30
C GLY A 48 10.16 -3.37 -6.68
N TYR A 49 9.16 -3.01 -7.49
CA TYR A 49 7.76 -3.01 -7.07
C TYR A 49 7.30 -4.38 -6.53
N GLU A 50 7.58 -5.46 -7.27
CA GLU A 50 7.15 -6.83 -6.92
C GLU A 50 7.74 -7.30 -5.59
N GLU A 51 9.03 -7.05 -5.35
CA GLU A 51 9.72 -7.44 -4.12
C GLU A 51 9.16 -6.69 -2.90
N ARG A 52 8.89 -5.39 -3.06
CA ARG A 52 8.28 -4.58 -2.00
C ARG A 52 6.80 -4.92 -1.79
N LEU A 53 6.07 -5.27 -2.85
CA LEU A 53 4.70 -5.77 -2.76
C LEU A 53 4.66 -7.10 -1.98
N ALA A 54 5.53 -8.04 -2.31
CA ALA A 54 5.65 -9.29 -1.58
C ALA A 54 5.96 -9.04 -0.08
N ALA A 55 6.88 -8.12 0.21
CA ALA A 55 7.19 -7.74 1.59
C ALA A 55 6.01 -7.06 2.31
N PHE A 56 5.21 -6.26 1.59
CA PHE A 56 4.01 -5.61 2.11
C PHE A 56 2.92 -6.64 2.46
N LEU A 57 2.67 -7.62 1.59
CA LEU A 57 1.64 -8.65 1.79
C LEU A 57 1.89 -9.51 3.04
N LEU A 58 3.14 -9.63 3.47
CA LEU A 58 3.54 -10.37 4.67
C LEU A 58 3.42 -9.55 5.97
N ARG A 59 3.09 -8.27 5.91
CA ARG A 59 3.00 -7.42 7.10
C ARG A 59 1.79 -7.78 7.95
N GLU A 60 1.97 -7.84 9.26
CA GLU A 60 0.92 -8.21 10.23
C GLU A 60 -0.37 -7.39 10.04
N ALA A 61 -0.25 -6.07 9.85
CA ALA A 61 -1.40 -5.20 9.64
C ALA A 61 -2.21 -5.55 8.36
N VAL A 62 -1.56 -6.09 7.33
CA VAL A 62 -2.18 -6.51 6.07
C VAL A 62 -2.81 -7.89 6.24
N VAL A 63 -2.09 -8.83 6.85
CA VAL A 63 -2.58 -10.19 7.12
C VAL A 63 -3.78 -10.18 8.07
N ALA A 64 -3.78 -9.31 9.07
CA ALA A 64 -4.89 -9.13 10.01
C ALA A 64 -6.06 -8.31 9.43
N SER A 65 -5.92 -7.77 8.22
CA SER A 65 -6.96 -6.99 7.56
C SER A 65 -7.97 -7.88 6.84
N PRO A 66 -9.18 -7.37 6.53
CA PRO A 66 -10.14 -8.09 5.69
C PRO A 66 -9.85 -7.95 4.18
N LEU A 67 -8.67 -7.45 3.79
CA LEU A 67 -8.28 -7.30 2.39
C LEU A 67 -7.90 -8.65 1.81
N THR A 68 -8.32 -8.93 0.58
CA THR A 68 -7.70 -9.99 -0.22
C THR A 68 -6.31 -9.54 -0.70
N GLU A 69 -5.49 -10.48 -1.14
CA GLU A 69 -4.19 -10.17 -1.74
C GLU A 69 -4.31 -9.17 -2.90
N ALA A 70 -5.29 -9.35 -3.79
CA ALA A 70 -5.54 -8.44 -4.90
C ALA A 70 -5.98 -7.04 -4.44
N GLU A 71 -6.80 -6.95 -3.39
CA GLU A 71 -7.20 -5.67 -2.80
C GLU A 71 -6.02 -4.98 -2.11
N ALA A 72 -5.21 -5.73 -1.37
CA ALA A 72 -3.98 -5.24 -0.75
C ALA A 72 -2.98 -4.75 -1.80
N GLY A 73 -2.79 -5.49 -2.91
CA GLY A 73 -1.97 -5.05 -4.04
C GLY A 73 -2.45 -3.73 -4.66
N GLN A 74 -3.77 -3.50 -4.76
CA GLN A 74 -4.30 -2.20 -5.19
C GLN A 74 -3.98 -1.08 -4.20
N VAL A 75 -4.01 -1.35 -2.89
CA VAL A 75 -3.59 -0.35 -1.88
C VAL A 75 -2.13 0.00 -2.06
N PHE A 76 -1.27 -1.01 -2.17
CA PHE A 76 0.16 -0.83 -2.35
C PHE A 76 0.47 -0.04 -3.63
N ARG A 77 -0.18 -0.37 -4.74
CA ARG A 77 -0.08 0.38 -6.00
C ARG A 77 -0.42 1.86 -5.83
N ARG A 78 -1.49 2.20 -5.11
CA ARG A 78 -1.86 3.60 -4.88
C ARG A 78 -0.85 4.35 -4.02
N VAL A 79 -0.22 3.66 -3.07
CA VAL A 79 0.88 4.23 -2.28
C VAL A 79 2.12 4.41 -3.14
N TRP A 80 2.43 3.46 -4.02
CA TRP A 80 3.52 3.56 -4.98
C TRP A 80 3.36 4.76 -5.92
N GLU A 81 2.20 4.87 -6.57
CA GLU A 81 1.84 6.00 -7.46
C GLU A 81 1.94 7.34 -6.73
N ARG A 82 1.61 7.37 -5.43
CA ARG A 82 1.72 8.56 -4.61
C ARG A 82 3.17 8.96 -4.31
N ILE A 83 4.06 7.99 -4.14
CA ILE A 83 5.48 8.22 -3.80
C ILE A 83 6.30 8.53 -5.05
N GLU A 84 6.20 7.67 -6.08
CA GLU A 84 7.01 7.78 -7.30
C GLU A 84 6.39 8.75 -8.33
N GLY A 85 5.09 9.03 -8.22
CA GLY A 85 4.36 9.89 -9.17
C GLY A 85 3.94 9.18 -10.45
N GLU A 86 4.25 7.89 -10.60
CA GLU A 86 3.89 7.06 -11.75
C GLU A 86 3.37 5.68 -11.33
N ALA A 87 2.64 5.03 -12.24
CA ALA A 87 2.23 3.65 -12.04
C ALA A 87 3.47 2.74 -11.96
N PRO A 88 3.44 1.68 -11.13
CA PRO A 88 4.52 0.71 -11.13
C PRO A 88 4.69 0.12 -12.53
N PRO A 89 5.91 -0.27 -12.94
CA PRO A 89 6.11 -0.93 -14.22
C PRO A 89 5.16 -2.12 -14.27
N GLU A 90 4.29 -2.17 -15.29
CA GLU A 90 3.41 -3.32 -15.50
C GLU A 90 4.29 -4.56 -15.43
N ALA A 91 3.94 -5.51 -14.56
CA ALA A 91 4.66 -6.77 -14.43
C ALA A 91 4.78 -7.37 -15.82
N SER A 92 5.95 -7.17 -16.44
CA SER A 92 6.19 -7.61 -17.80
C SER A 92 6.00 -9.12 -17.75
N PRO A 93 5.07 -9.70 -18.52
CA PRO A 93 4.97 -11.14 -18.59
C PRO A 93 6.34 -11.63 -19.05
N ALA A 94 7.03 -12.37 -18.18
CA ALA A 94 8.32 -12.95 -18.51
C ALA A 94 8.19 -13.71 -19.85
N PRO A 95 9.11 -13.54 -20.81
CA PRO A 95 9.08 -14.34 -22.02
C PRO A 95 9.21 -15.82 -21.64
N ALA A 96 8.27 -16.62 -22.16
CA ALA A 96 8.24 -18.07 -22.03
C ALA A 96 9.46 -18.75 -22.68
#